data_AF-A0A9P9BW95-F1
#
_entry.id   AF-A0A9P9BW95-F1
#
_cell.length_a   1.000
_cell.length_b   1.000
_cell.length_c   1.000
_cell.angle_alpha   90.00
_cell.angle_beta   90.00
_cell.angle_gamma   90.00
#
_symmetry.space_group_name_H-M   'P 1'
#
loop_
_entity.id
_entity.type
_entity.pdbx_description
1 polymer ?
#
loop_
_entity_poly.entity_id
_entity_poly.type
_entity_poly.pdbx_seq_one_letter_code
_entity_poly.pdbx_strand_id
1 'polypeptide(L)'
;MVESSSSFMHGQTPGGLTEALNKFYDFEYLAEGRANTVFVIREKPERDSSWPLPEGTFAETLLRVPKVTDGIVPCDYDTLQQFHDGVVVPQVGEEHVVPQVLVKITEETADKLDKLRKRDSKKARAAEDTHIGVGSAMLIQDMSESPEYLSLEFKPKWLAQSPLAPKTSIRCRTCAREAYRIAQKVAEGKSAAKLGPPVCPLGLLHSERWIRMATIDRLAPSWSEHDRERLAEALQQSGLLERLRQLQVRGDPDRALFDNPSDAQFGLTMTLRDCSCFVRMPKDKNAPVLIKLADVDKKNWEAKQTYWQDSHNNLVDNGWYTGEEQPRLETNCIFELDRLRAHHDHSRDKLFAAFLARAPKDE
;
A
#
# COMPACT_ATOMS: atom_id res chain seq x y z
N MET A 1 1.41 8.74 29.31
CA MET A 1 1.66 7.29 29.33
C MET A 1 0.91 6.72 28.16
N VAL A 2 1.63 6.45 27.07
CA VAL A 2 1.06 5.87 25.85
C VAL A 2 0.80 4.41 26.20
N GLU A 3 -0.46 3.99 26.22
CA GLU A 3 -0.77 2.57 26.16
C GLU A 3 -0.06 2.02 24.93
N SER A 4 0.99 1.24 25.16
CA SER A 4 1.73 0.58 24.10
C SER A 4 0.77 -0.27 23.29
N SER A 5 1.06 -0.40 22.00
CA SER A 5 0.44 -1.22 20.96
C SER A 5 0.40 -2.74 21.26
N SER A 6 0.07 -3.14 22.49
CA SER A 6 0.18 -4.50 23.04
C SER A 6 -1.16 -5.26 22.99
N SER A 7 -1.94 -5.10 21.92
CA SER A 7 -3.30 -5.66 21.83
C SER A 7 -3.48 -6.76 20.78
N PHE A 8 -2.56 -6.93 19.83
CA PHE A 8 -2.72 -7.97 18.81
C PHE A 8 -2.40 -9.35 19.42
N MET A 9 -3.45 -10.07 19.85
CA MET A 9 -3.41 -11.47 20.29
C MET A 9 -2.53 -11.77 21.53
N HIS A 10 -2.50 -10.88 22.53
CA HIS A 10 -1.68 -11.04 23.73
C HIS A 10 -1.90 -12.39 24.44
N GLY A 11 -0.80 -13.13 24.67
CA GLY A 11 -0.78 -14.36 25.47
C GLY A 11 -1.21 -15.64 24.76
N GLN A 12 -1.59 -15.58 23.48
CA GLN A 12 -1.99 -16.77 22.72
C GLN A 12 -0.84 -17.35 21.91
N THR A 13 -0.69 -18.68 21.94
CA THR A 13 0.31 -19.35 21.10
C THR A 13 -0.22 -19.52 19.66
N PRO A 14 0.64 -19.46 18.63
CA PRO A 14 0.22 -19.72 17.25
C PRO A 14 -0.49 -21.07 17.05
N GLY A 15 -0.12 -22.08 17.86
CA GLY A 15 -0.78 -23.38 17.87
C GLY A 15 -2.23 -23.32 18.39
N GLY A 16 -2.47 -22.61 19.50
CA GLY A 16 -3.81 -22.43 20.04
C GLY A 16 -4.72 -21.63 19.10
N LEU A 17 -4.18 -20.57 18.47
CA LEU A 17 -4.91 -19.79 17.46
C LEU A 17 -5.27 -20.65 16.24
N THR A 18 -4.32 -21.47 15.77
CA THR A 18 -4.53 -22.41 14.66
C THR A 18 -5.66 -23.39 14.96
N GLU A 19 -5.63 -24.06 16.11
CA GLU A 19 -6.66 -25.03 16.46
C GLU A 19 -8.04 -24.37 16.56
N ALA A 20 -8.10 -23.21 17.22
CA ALA A 20 -9.35 -22.49 17.42
C ALA A 20 -9.97 -22.05 16.08
N LEU A 21 -9.16 -21.43 15.21
CA LEU A 21 -9.56 -20.90 13.91
C LEU A 21 -10.23 -21.98 13.03
N ASN A 22 -9.66 -23.19 13.01
CA ASN A 22 -10.16 -24.27 12.15
C ASN A 22 -11.47 -24.90 12.67
N LYS A 23 -11.74 -24.85 13.97
CA LYS A 23 -12.88 -25.56 14.59
C LYS A 23 -14.05 -24.64 14.93
N PHE A 24 -13.78 -23.49 15.53
CA PHE A 24 -14.79 -22.70 16.25
C PHE A 24 -15.25 -21.44 15.50
N TYR A 25 -14.61 -21.10 14.37
CA TYR A 25 -14.90 -19.86 13.65
C TYR A 25 -15.49 -20.11 12.25
N ASP A 26 -16.30 -19.14 11.82
CA ASP A 26 -16.81 -19.00 10.46
C ASP A 26 -16.11 -17.84 9.75
N PHE A 27 -16.33 -17.76 8.43
CA PHE A 27 -15.64 -16.81 7.58
C PHE A 27 -16.59 -16.13 6.61
N GLU A 28 -16.28 -14.87 6.30
CA GLU A 28 -16.97 -14.08 5.30
C GLU A 28 -15.94 -13.58 4.28
N TYR A 29 -16.23 -13.73 3.00
CA TYR A 29 -15.36 -13.22 1.94
C TYR A 29 -15.31 -11.69 2.00
N LEU A 30 -14.11 -11.12 2.06
CA LEU A 30 -13.92 -9.66 2.06
C LEU A 30 -13.41 -9.17 0.70
N ALA A 31 -12.23 -9.65 0.29
CA ALA A 31 -11.56 -9.17 -0.90
C ALA A 31 -10.57 -10.18 -1.45
N GLU A 32 -10.12 -9.98 -2.70
CA GLU A 32 -9.01 -10.72 -3.26
C GLU A 32 -8.08 -9.85 -4.12
N GLY A 33 -6.79 -10.15 -4.02
CA GLY A 33 -5.75 -9.65 -4.90
C GLY A 33 -5.35 -10.68 -5.96
N ARG A 34 -4.18 -10.47 -6.58
CA ARG A 34 -3.65 -11.45 -7.55
C ARG A 34 -3.24 -12.76 -6.87
N ALA A 35 -2.58 -12.69 -5.72
CA ALA A 35 -1.97 -13.83 -5.05
C ALA A 35 -2.73 -14.32 -3.82
N ASN A 36 -3.60 -13.49 -3.23
CA ASN A 36 -4.19 -13.78 -1.91
C ASN A 36 -5.68 -13.44 -1.89
N THR A 37 -6.40 -14.09 -0.98
CA THR A 37 -7.79 -13.78 -0.61
C THR A 37 -7.84 -13.44 0.86
N VAL A 38 -8.70 -12.49 1.23
CA VAL A 38 -8.88 -12.01 2.59
C VAL A 38 -10.31 -12.27 3.03
N PHE A 39 -10.45 -12.77 4.26
CA PHE A 39 -11.72 -13.11 4.89
C PHE A 39 -11.86 -12.41 6.24
N VAL A 40 -13.08 -12.02 6.58
CA VAL A 40 -13.44 -11.64 7.95
C VAL A 40 -13.67 -12.90 8.76
N ILE A 41 -13.15 -12.93 9.99
CA ILE A 41 -13.34 -14.03 10.93
C ILE A 41 -14.60 -13.74 11.76
N ARG A 42 -15.52 -14.71 11.84
CA ARG A 42 -16.78 -14.60 12.59
C ARG A 42 -16.84 -15.67 13.67
N GLU A 43 -17.21 -15.27 14.88
CA GLU A 43 -17.46 -16.26 15.94
C GLU A 43 -18.75 -17.02 15.62
N LYS A 44 -18.74 -18.34 15.81
CA LYS A 44 -19.98 -19.13 15.74
C LYS A 44 -20.92 -18.75 16.90
N PRO A 45 -22.25 -18.74 16.70
CA PRO A 45 -23.20 -18.33 17.74
C PRO A 45 -23.19 -19.24 18.97
N GLU A 46 -22.85 -20.51 18.79
CA GLU A 46 -22.89 -21.56 19.81
C GLU A 46 -21.60 -21.55 20.63
N ARG A 47 -21.50 -20.56 21.53
CA ARG A 47 -20.45 -20.49 22.55
C ARG A 47 -20.83 -21.31 23.78
N ASP A 48 -20.03 -22.32 24.10
CA ASP A 48 -20.10 -23.06 25.35
C ASP A 48 -18.79 -22.95 26.14
N SER A 49 -18.73 -23.58 27.31
CA SER A 49 -17.56 -23.56 28.18
C SER A 49 -16.32 -24.29 27.60
N SER A 50 -16.43 -24.95 26.45
CA SER A 50 -15.32 -25.64 25.78
C SER A 50 -14.52 -24.72 24.85
N TRP A 51 -14.94 -23.47 24.66
CA TRP A 51 -14.25 -22.52 23.79
C TRP A 51 -12.83 -22.23 24.29
N PRO A 52 -11.82 -22.38 23.42
CA PRO A 52 -10.42 -22.32 23.84
C PRO A 52 -9.90 -20.89 24.03
N LEU A 53 -10.61 -19.88 23.55
CA LEU A 53 -10.16 -18.49 23.49
C LEU A 53 -11.21 -17.52 24.07
N PRO A 54 -10.79 -16.39 24.68
CA PRO A 54 -11.69 -15.32 25.11
C PRO A 54 -12.59 -14.80 23.99
N GLU A 55 -13.73 -14.22 24.36
CA GLU A 55 -14.63 -13.56 23.39
C GLU A 55 -13.93 -12.42 22.66
N GLY A 56 -14.16 -12.31 21.36
CA GLY A 56 -13.58 -11.24 20.56
C GLY A 56 -12.07 -11.38 20.36
N THR A 57 -11.50 -12.58 20.54
CA THR A 57 -10.06 -12.80 20.31
C THR A 57 -9.64 -12.38 18.90
N PHE A 58 -10.46 -12.67 17.89
CA PHE A 58 -10.23 -12.24 16.50
C PHE A 58 -10.96 -10.94 16.13
N ALA A 59 -11.43 -10.16 17.12
CA ALA A 59 -11.98 -8.84 16.83
C ALA A 59 -10.92 -7.98 16.13
N GLU A 60 -11.34 -7.24 15.10
CA GLU A 60 -10.45 -6.45 14.24
C GLU A 60 -9.28 -7.27 13.64
N THR A 61 -9.50 -8.56 13.36
CA THR A 61 -8.52 -9.44 12.71
C THR A 61 -9.12 -10.06 11.45
N LEU A 62 -8.34 -10.05 10.38
CA LEU A 62 -8.68 -10.68 9.11
C LEU A 62 -7.82 -11.93 8.89
N LEU A 63 -8.36 -12.89 8.15
CA LEU A 63 -7.64 -14.05 7.67
C LEU A 63 -7.23 -13.85 6.21
N ARG A 64 -5.93 -13.74 5.97
CA ARG A 64 -5.32 -13.64 4.65
C ARG A 64 -4.76 -15.00 4.24
N VAL A 65 -5.22 -15.56 3.13
CA VAL A 65 -4.83 -16.89 2.63
C VAL A 65 -4.25 -16.84 1.22
N PRO A 66 -3.28 -17.72 0.90
CA PRO A 66 -2.70 -17.79 -0.42
C PRO A 66 -3.68 -18.40 -1.43
N LYS A 67 -3.67 -17.86 -2.65
CA LYS A 67 -4.24 -18.51 -3.81
C LYS A 67 -3.19 -19.40 -4.47
N VAL A 68 -3.59 -20.62 -4.77
CA VAL A 68 -2.80 -21.55 -5.59
C VAL A 68 -3.28 -21.41 -7.02
N THR A 69 -2.33 -21.35 -7.94
CA THR A 69 -2.56 -21.34 -9.38
C THR A 69 -1.60 -22.33 -10.01
N ASP A 70 -2.11 -23.21 -10.85
CA ASP A 70 -1.30 -24.27 -11.45
C ASP A 70 -0.13 -23.68 -12.24
N GLY A 71 1.07 -24.24 -12.03
CA GLY A 71 2.30 -23.77 -12.66
C GLY A 71 2.89 -22.47 -12.10
N ILE A 72 2.27 -21.85 -11.09
CA ILE A 72 2.81 -20.67 -10.40
C ILE A 72 3.19 -21.07 -8.97
N VAL A 73 4.47 -20.94 -8.62
CA VAL A 73 4.96 -21.13 -7.26
C VAL A 73 5.12 -19.76 -6.58
N PRO A 74 4.16 -19.30 -5.77
CA PRO A 74 4.34 -18.08 -4.99
C PRO A 74 5.38 -18.27 -3.89
N CYS A 75 5.89 -17.17 -3.34
CA CYS A 75 6.68 -17.24 -2.11
C CYS A 75 5.79 -17.75 -0.98
N ASP A 76 6.26 -18.74 -0.23
CA ASP A 76 5.53 -19.32 0.89
C ASP A 76 5.41 -18.33 2.05
N TYR A 77 4.34 -18.49 2.84
CA TYR A 77 4.00 -17.57 3.92
C TYR A 77 4.99 -17.61 5.08
N ASP A 78 5.68 -18.73 5.32
CA ASP A 78 6.74 -18.82 6.33
C ASP A 78 7.92 -17.89 5.96
N THR A 79 8.36 -17.93 4.70
CA THR A 79 9.36 -17.00 4.16
C THR A 79 8.87 -15.54 4.21
N LEU A 80 7.59 -15.29 3.91
CA LEU A 80 7.01 -13.94 4.01
C LEU A 80 7.01 -13.43 5.45
N GLN A 81 6.65 -14.27 6.43
CA GLN A 81 6.67 -13.92 7.85
C GLN A 81 8.09 -13.65 8.34
N GLN A 82 9.06 -14.50 7.97
CA GLN A 82 10.47 -14.28 8.33
C GLN A 82 11.03 -12.97 7.77
N PHE A 83 10.66 -12.62 6.54
CA PHE A 83 11.04 -11.34 5.94
C PHE A 83 10.36 -10.16 6.66
N HIS A 84 9.07 -10.29 6.98
CA HIS A 84 8.34 -9.28 7.73
C HIS A 84 8.99 -9.00 9.08
N ASP A 85 9.20 -10.02 9.91
CA ASP A 85 9.68 -9.88 11.28
C ASP A 85 11.18 -9.61 11.36
N GLY A 86 11.96 -10.23 10.47
CA GLY A 86 13.43 -10.12 10.49
C GLY A 86 13.98 -8.93 9.71
N VAL A 87 13.23 -8.38 8.75
CA VAL A 87 13.74 -7.35 7.84
C VAL A 87 12.88 -6.08 7.85
N VAL A 88 11.56 -6.19 7.69
CA VAL A 88 10.69 -5.02 7.56
C VAL A 88 10.46 -4.34 8.90
N VAL A 89 9.94 -5.06 9.90
CA VAL A 89 9.60 -4.52 11.22
C VAL A 89 10.80 -3.84 11.89
N PRO A 90 12.01 -4.43 11.96
CA PRO A 90 13.15 -3.80 12.62
C PRO A 90 13.62 -2.51 11.92
N GLN A 91 13.34 -2.38 10.62
CA GLN A 91 13.76 -1.21 9.84
C GLN A 91 12.70 -0.13 9.79
N VAL A 92 11.42 -0.47 9.76
CA VAL A 92 10.30 0.48 9.66
C VAL A 92 9.82 0.95 11.02
N GLY A 93 9.81 0.07 12.03
CA GLY A 93 9.17 0.28 13.33
C GLY A 93 7.89 -0.55 13.45
N GLU A 94 7.73 -1.27 14.56
CA GLU A 94 6.58 -2.16 14.82
C GLU A 94 5.24 -1.40 14.86
N GLU A 95 5.27 -0.15 15.32
CA GLU A 95 4.12 0.74 15.42
C GLU A 95 3.57 1.13 14.04
N HIS A 96 4.42 1.03 13.01
CA HIS A 96 4.14 1.47 11.64
C HIS A 96 3.92 0.33 10.66
N VAL A 97 3.90 -0.92 11.11
CA VAL A 97 3.63 -2.08 10.26
C VAL A 97 2.36 -2.75 10.77
N VAL A 98 1.48 -3.17 9.84
CA VAL A 98 0.29 -3.95 10.17
C VAL A 98 0.75 -5.26 10.83
N PRO A 99 0.41 -5.50 12.11
CA PRO A 99 0.77 -6.73 12.78
C PRO A 99 0.18 -7.92 12.05
N GLN A 100 0.97 -8.99 11.96
CA GLN A 100 0.54 -10.23 11.35
C GLN A 100 1.11 -11.43 12.11
N VAL A 101 0.34 -12.51 12.16
CA VAL A 101 0.70 -13.76 12.82
C VAL A 101 0.45 -14.93 11.88
N LEU A 102 1.46 -15.78 11.74
CA LEU A 102 1.38 -17.00 10.96
C LEU A 102 0.52 -18.06 11.69
N VAL A 103 -0.44 -18.63 10.97
CA VAL A 103 -1.29 -19.73 11.43
C VAL A 103 -1.37 -20.81 10.35
N LYS A 104 -1.95 -21.96 10.69
CA LYS A 104 -2.23 -23.01 9.70
C LYS A 104 -3.73 -23.20 9.49
N ILE A 105 -4.12 -23.49 8.27
CA ILE A 105 -5.47 -23.92 7.92
C ILE A 105 -5.45 -25.36 7.42
N THR A 106 -6.45 -26.14 7.84
CA THR A 106 -6.67 -27.51 7.41
C THR A 106 -7.25 -27.57 6.01
N GLU A 107 -7.28 -28.77 5.42
CA GLU A 107 -7.95 -29.02 4.14
C GLU A 107 -9.43 -28.66 4.19
N GLU A 108 -10.14 -29.08 5.25
CA GLU A 108 -11.54 -28.72 5.48
C GLU A 108 -11.78 -27.20 5.50
N THR A 109 -10.90 -26.45 6.17
CA THR A 109 -11.00 -24.99 6.23
C THR A 109 -10.68 -24.35 4.88
N ALA A 110 -9.63 -24.82 4.17
CA ALA A 110 -9.30 -24.33 2.84
C ALA A 110 -10.47 -24.54 1.85
N ASP A 111 -11.09 -25.72 1.87
CA ASP A 111 -12.27 -26.04 1.04
C ASP A 111 -13.46 -25.13 1.35
N LYS A 112 -13.71 -24.87 2.64
CA LYS A 112 -14.76 -23.95 3.08
C LYS A 112 -14.51 -22.54 2.56
N LEU A 113 -13.28 -22.04 2.70
CA LEU A 113 -12.88 -20.71 2.22
C LEU A 113 -12.97 -20.61 0.69
N ASP A 114 -12.56 -21.66 -0.04
CA ASP A 114 -12.63 -21.68 -1.50
C ASP A 114 -14.08 -21.66 -2.00
N LYS A 115 -14.98 -22.41 -1.35
CA LYS A 115 -16.43 -22.36 -1.63
C LYS A 115 -17.00 -20.96 -1.40
N LEU A 116 -16.65 -20.31 -0.29
CA LEU A 116 -17.07 -18.93 -0.01
C LEU A 116 -16.52 -17.96 -1.06
N ARG A 117 -15.24 -18.08 -1.43
CA ARG A 117 -14.61 -17.26 -2.47
C ARG A 117 -15.32 -17.41 -3.82
N LYS A 118 -15.59 -18.63 -4.26
CA LYS A 118 -16.32 -18.90 -5.51
C LYS A 118 -17.75 -18.41 -5.46
N ARG A 119 -18.40 -18.48 -4.30
CA ARG A 119 -19.73 -17.92 -4.11
C ARG A 119 -19.71 -16.39 -4.24
N ASP A 120 -18.81 -15.70 -3.57
CA ASP A 120 -18.96 -14.24 -3.37
C ASP A 120 -18.09 -13.39 -4.32
N SER A 121 -17.00 -13.95 -4.87
CA SER A 121 -16.18 -13.26 -5.87
C SER A 121 -16.63 -13.56 -7.30
N LYS A 122 -17.06 -12.50 -8.00
CA LYS A 122 -17.30 -12.55 -9.45
C LYS A 122 -16.07 -12.95 -10.25
N LYS A 123 -14.85 -12.60 -9.77
CA LYS A 123 -13.59 -12.96 -10.45
C LYS A 123 -13.27 -14.45 -10.25
N ALA A 124 -13.46 -14.97 -9.04
CA ALA A 124 -13.23 -16.38 -8.75
C ALA A 124 -14.17 -17.30 -9.54
N ARG A 125 -15.43 -16.88 -9.77
CA ARG A 125 -16.36 -17.62 -10.64
C ARG A 125 -15.87 -17.79 -12.09
N ALA A 126 -14.98 -16.93 -12.55
CA ALA A 126 -14.43 -16.96 -13.91
C ALA A 126 -13.01 -17.54 -13.98
N ALA A 127 -12.41 -17.89 -12.84
CA ALA A 127 -11.03 -18.36 -12.73
C ALA A 127 -11.00 -19.80 -12.20
N GLU A 128 -11.37 -20.75 -13.06
CA GLU A 128 -11.50 -22.18 -12.74
C GLU A 128 -10.18 -22.80 -12.22
N ASP A 129 -9.04 -22.30 -12.67
CA ASP A 129 -7.70 -22.86 -12.39
C ASP A 129 -7.07 -22.36 -11.07
N THR A 130 -7.86 -21.76 -10.18
CA THR A 130 -7.33 -21.20 -8.92
C THR A 130 -8.14 -21.63 -7.70
N HIS A 131 -7.46 -22.03 -6.64
CA HIS A 131 -8.08 -22.44 -5.38
C HIS A 131 -7.36 -21.85 -4.15
N ILE A 132 -7.90 -22.04 -2.96
CA ILE A 132 -7.23 -21.68 -1.69
C ILE A 132 -6.30 -22.83 -1.27
N GLY A 133 -5.04 -22.51 -0.97
CA GLY A 133 -4.06 -23.51 -0.56
C GLY A 133 -4.22 -23.97 0.89
N VAL A 134 -3.97 -25.25 1.15
CA VAL A 134 -3.86 -25.80 2.51
C VAL A 134 -2.53 -25.38 3.16
N GLY A 135 -2.49 -25.26 4.48
CA GLY A 135 -1.26 -24.98 5.23
C GLY A 135 -1.18 -23.55 5.73
N SER A 136 -0.07 -22.86 5.47
CA SER A 136 0.23 -21.56 6.08
C SER A 136 -0.72 -20.44 5.60
N ALA A 137 -1.23 -19.68 6.56
CA ALA A 137 -2.08 -18.51 6.38
C ALA A 137 -1.66 -17.40 7.36
N MET A 138 -2.17 -16.18 7.17
CA MET A 138 -1.83 -15.03 8.01
C MET A 138 -3.07 -14.43 8.64
N LEU A 139 -3.04 -14.27 9.96
CA LEU A 139 -3.90 -13.33 10.67
C LEU A 139 -3.28 -11.95 10.51
N ILE A 140 -4.07 -10.96 10.11
CA ILE A 140 -3.61 -9.57 9.96
C ILE A 140 -4.56 -8.63 10.68
N GLN A 141 -4.05 -7.53 11.25
CA GLN A 141 -4.91 -6.50 11.81
C GLN A 141 -5.83 -5.91 10.73
N ASP A 142 -7.12 -5.80 11.06
CA ASP A 142 -8.11 -5.17 10.22
C ASP A 142 -7.91 -3.65 10.21
N MET A 143 -7.55 -3.12 9.03
CA MET A 143 -7.37 -1.69 8.78
C MET A 143 -8.47 -1.13 7.88
N SER A 144 -9.57 -1.87 7.68
CA SER A 144 -10.70 -1.46 6.85
C SER A 144 -11.48 -0.29 7.45
N GLU A 145 -12.32 0.32 6.60
CA GLU A 145 -13.22 1.39 7.01
C GLU A 145 -14.16 0.95 8.14
N SER A 146 -14.28 1.76 9.18
CA SER A 146 -15.27 1.52 10.23
C SER A 146 -15.93 2.82 10.70
N PRO A 147 -17.14 2.76 11.28
CA PRO A 147 -17.86 3.95 11.73
C PRO A 147 -17.10 4.81 12.74
N GLU A 148 -16.11 4.25 13.44
CA GLU A 148 -15.33 4.93 14.49
C GLU A 148 -14.17 5.77 13.93
N TYR A 149 -13.80 5.57 12.66
CA TYR A 149 -12.61 6.17 12.06
C TYR A 149 -12.91 6.78 10.69
N LEU A 150 -12.24 7.88 10.38
CA LEU A 150 -11.97 8.27 9.00
C LEU A 150 -10.79 7.43 8.51
N SER A 151 -10.95 6.75 7.39
CA SER A 151 -9.94 5.82 6.88
C SER A 151 -9.45 6.22 5.50
N LEU A 152 -8.15 6.06 5.27
CA LEU A 152 -7.48 6.36 4.00
C LEU A 152 -6.46 5.26 3.71
N GLU A 153 -6.58 4.63 2.55
CA GLU A 153 -5.54 3.77 2.00
C GLU A 153 -4.86 4.50 0.84
N PHE A 154 -3.52 4.56 0.85
CA PHE A 154 -2.75 5.02 -0.29
C PHE A 154 -1.43 4.28 -0.41
N LYS A 155 -0.85 4.24 -1.62
CA LYS A 155 0.51 3.74 -1.81
C LYS A 155 1.50 4.91 -1.73
N PRO A 156 2.51 4.88 -0.84
CA PRO A 156 3.50 5.97 -0.74
C PRO A 156 4.42 6.06 -1.97
N LYS A 157 4.55 4.97 -2.74
CA LYS A 157 5.35 4.90 -3.97
C LYS A 157 6.81 5.32 -3.71
N TRP A 158 7.42 5.97 -4.71
CA TRP A 158 8.79 6.45 -4.67
C TRP A 158 8.82 7.82 -3.98
N LEU A 159 9.41 7.87 -2.78
CA LEU A 159 9.52 9.07 -1.95
C LEU A 159 10.84 9.84 -2.20
N ALA A 160 11.63 9.38 -3.16
CA ALA A 160 12.76 10.07 -3.76
C ALA A 160 12.75 9.88 -5.29
N GLN A 161 13.47 10.71 -6.01
CA GLN A 161 13.66 10.51 -7.45
C GLN A 161 14.42 9.21 -7.71
N SER A 162 14.09 8.55 -8.81
CA SER A 162 14.88 7.41 -9.27
C SER A 162 16.30 7.87 -9.61
N PRO A 163 17.35 7.20 -9.12
CA PRO A 163 18.74 7.59 -9.39
C PRO A 163 19.11 7.47 -10.88
N LEU A 164 18.32 6.67 -11.63
CA LEU A 164 18.44 6.43 -13.05
C LEU A 164 17.61 7.41 -13.91
N ALA A 165 16.81 8.27 -13.29
CA ALA A 165 16.04 9.26 -14.03
C ALA A 165 16.97 10.24 -14.77
N PRO A 166 16.65 10.65 -16.01
CA PRO A 166 17.44 11.64 -16.74
C PRO A 166 17.62 12.94 -15.93
N LYS A 167 18.77 13.60 -16.06
CA LYS A 167 19.04 14.88 -15.37
C LYS A 167 18.07 15.99 -15.78
N THR A 168 17.47 15.88 -16.96
CA THR A 168 16.48 16.81 -17.51
C THR A 168 15.03 16.47 -17.10
N SER A 169 14.84 15.48 -16.22
CA SER A 169 13.52 15.06 -15.76
C SER A 169 12.74 16.21 -15.13
N ILE A 170 11.49 16.37 -15.55
CA ILE A 170 10.52 17.28 -14.91
C ILE A 170 9.49 16.51 -14.08
N ARG A 171 9.47 15.17 -14.19
CA ARG A 171 8.61 14.29 -13.40
C ARG A 171 9.43 13.38 -12.50
N CYS A 172 8.92 13.09 -11.31
CA CYS A 172 9.40 11.97 -10.52
C CYS A 172 8.95 10.65 -11.17
N ARG A 173 9.61 9.53 -10.84
CA ARG A 173 9.26 8.22 -11.40
C ARG A 173 7.76 7.87 -11.28
N THR A 174 7.15 8.18 -10.14
CA THR A 174 5.72 7.91 -9.91
C THR A 174 4.85 8.69 -10.89
N CYS A 175 5.09 9.99 -11.05
CA CYS A 175 4.33 10.83 -11.97
C CYS A 175 4.57 10.42 -13.44
N ALA A 176 5.79 10.07 -13.83
CA ALA A 176 6.11 9.56 -15.16
C ALA A 176 5.35 8.25 -15.45
N ARG A 177 5.36 7.30 -14.50
CA ARG A 177 4.64 6.03 -14.63
C ARG A 177 3.13 6.21 -14.71
N GLU A 178 2.55 7.07 -13.89
CA GLU A 178 1.12 7.31 -13.91
C GLU A 178 0.68 8.06 -15.18
N ALA A 179 1.50 8.99 -15.70
CA ALA A 179 1.27 9.57 -17.01
C ALA A 179 1.21 8.46 -18.08
N TYR A 180 2.21 7.56 -18.13
CA TYR A 180 2.19 6.43 -19.05
C TYR A 180 0.91 5.58 -18.92
N ARG A 181 0.53 5.23 -17.69
CA ARG A 181 -0.68 4.44 -17.42
C ARG A 181 -1.96 5.16 -17.86
N ILE A 182 -2.04 6.47 -17.65
CA ILE A 182 -3.18 7.29 -18.08
C ILE A 182 -3.26 7.28 -19.61
N ALA A 183 -2.13 7.46 -20.32
CA ALA A 183 -2.10 7.42 -21.77
C ALA A 183 -2.58 6.08 -22.32
N GLN A 184 -2.16 4.97 -21.73
CA GLN A 184 -2.65 3.63 -22.11
C GLN A 184 -4.17 3.53 -21.96
N LYS A 185 -4.72 3.96 -20.82
CA LYS A 185 -6.17 3.94 -20.59
C LYS A 185 -6.94 4.86 -21.55
N VAL A 186 -6.37 6.00 -21.90
CA VAL A 186 -6.96 6.91 -22.89
C VAL A 186 -6.98 6.27 -24.27
N ALA A 187 -5.91 5.58 -24.66
CA ALA A 187 -5.87 4.80 -25.90
C ALA A 187 -6.90 3.65 -25.90
N GLU A 188 -7.22 3.08 -24.74
CA GLU A 188 -8.32 2.11 -24.54
C GLU A 188 -9.72 2.77 -24.47
N GLY A 189 -9.83 4.07 -24.75
CA GLY A 189 -11.10 4.80 -24.82
C GLY A 189 -11.62 5.31 -23.46
N LYS A 190 -10.81 5.30 -22.39
CA LYS A 190 -11.18 5.94 -21.11
C LYS A 190 -10.99 7.45 -21.19
N SER A 191 -11.91 8.21 -20.59
CA SER A 191 -11.78 9.67 -20.51
C SER A 191 -10.63 10.07 -19.57
N ALA A 192 -9.70 10.89 -20.08
CA ALA A 192 -8.60 11.46 -19.31
C ALA A 192 -9.10 12.28 -18.10
N ALA A 193 -10.20 13.03 -18.26
CA ALA A 193 -10.78 13.84 -17.20
C ALA A 193 -11.22 13.02 -15.98
N LYS A 194 -11.71 11.79 -16.22
CA LYS A 194 -12.11 10.87 -15.14
C LYS A 194 -10.94 10.23 -14.41
N LEU A 195 -9.74 10.25 -14.98
CA LEU A 195 -8.55 9.64 -14.38
C LEU A 195 -7.83 10.59 -13.43
N GLY A 196 -7.99 11.91 -13.62
CA GLY A 196 -7.35 12.96 -12.83
C GLY A 196 -5.82 12.98 -12.97
N PRO A 197 -5.15 14.06 -12.54
CA PRO A 197 -3.70 14.09 -12.47
C PRO A 197 -3.19 13.18 -11.34
N PRO A 198 -2.01 12.56 -11.49
CA PRO A 198 -1.45 11.72 -10.43
C PRO A 198 -1.07 12.55 -9.20
N VAL A 199 -1.30 11.99 -8.00
CA VAL A 199 -0.77 12.54 -6.74
C VAL A 199 0.74 12.33 -6.70
N CYS A 200 1.51 13.42 -6.61
CA CYS A 200 2.96 13.33 -6.52
C CYS A 200 3.39 12.97 -5.08
N PRO A 201 4.03 11.81 -4.85
CA PRO A 201 4.38 11.38 -3.49
C PRO A 201 5.43 12.28 -2.83
N LEU A 202 6.27 12.96 -3.61
CA LEU A 202 7.27 13.92 -3.09
C LEU A 202 6.61 15.11 -2.40
N GLY A 203 5.36 15.44 -2.78
CA GLY A 203 4.60 16.52 -2.16
C GLY A 203 4.30 16.28 -0.69
N LEU A 204 4.20 15.01 -0.25
CA LEU A 204 3.95 14.65 1.15
C LEU A 204 5.13 14.96 2.06
N LEU A 205 6.36 14.98 1.52
CA LEU A 205 7.60 15.25 2.24
C LEU A 205 8.18 16.64 1.93
N HIS A 206 7.44 17.48 1.21
CA HIS A 206 7.94 18.78 0.79
C HIS A 206 8.15 19.70 2.00
N SER A 207 9.18 20.56 1.99
CA SER A 207 9.49 21.47 3.10
C SER A 207 8.42 22.56 3.31
N GLU A 208 7.87 23.07 2.22
CA GLU A 208 6.80 24.08 2.25
C GLU A 208 5.43 23.44 2.60
N ARG A 209 4.80 23.93 3.67
CA ARG A 209 3.48 23.43 4.16
C ARG A 209 2.41 23.44 3.09
N TRP A 210 2.32 24.49 2.29
CA TRP A 210 1.26 24.63 1.28
C TRP A 210 1.34 23.55 0.18
N ILE A 211 2.54 23.05 -0.17
CA ILE A 211 2.70 21.91 -1.10
C ILE A 211 2.22 20.62 -0.44
N ARG A 212 2.55 20.42 0.84
CA ARG A 212 2.06 19.26 1.60
C ARG A 212 0.54 19.26 1.64
N MET A 213 -0.08 20.38 2.02
CA MET A 213 -1.53 20.52 2.08
C MET A 213 -2.19 20.27 0.72
N ALA A 214 -1.70 20.88 -0.36
CA ALA A 214 -2.23 20.65 -1.70
C ALA A 214 -2.03 19.19 -2.20
N THR A 215 -1.08 18.45 -1.63
CA THR A 215 -0.92 17.01 -1.90
C THR A 215 -1.94 16.21 -1.10
N ILE A 216 -2.17 16.57 0.16
CA ILE A 216 -3.21 15.98 1.02
C ILE A 216 -4.62 16.23 0.47
N ASP A 217 -4.90 17.42 -0.05
CA ASP A 217 -6.18 17.75 -0.70
C ASP A 217 -6.51 16.78 -1.84
N ARG A 218 -5.50 16.39 -2.63
CA ARG A 218 -5.67 15.42 -3.71
C ARG A 218 -5.69 13.97 -3.23
N LEU A 219 -5.09 13.71 -2.08
CA LEU A 219 -5.03 12.37 -1.48
C LEU A 219 -6.35 12.02 -0.77
N ALA A 220 -6.98 13.00 -0.12
CA ALA A 220 -8.21 12.87 0.65
C ALA A 220 -9.22 13.98 0.29
N PRO A 221 -9.69 14.03 -0.97
CA PRO A 221 -10.54 15.14 -1.44
C PRO A 221 -11.89 15.20 -0.72
N SER A 222 -12.42 14.06 -0.28
CA SER A 222 -13.72 13.97 0.41
C SER A 222 -13.68 14.33 1.90
N TRP A 223 -12.50 14.54 2.48
CA TRP A 223 -12.37 14.85 3.91
C TRP A 223 -12.68 16.33 4.18
N SER A 224 -12.93 16.70 5.44
CA SER A 224 -13.03 18.12 5.80
C SER A 224 -11.65 18.79 5.77
N GLU A 225 -11.59 20.11 5.65
CA GLU A 225 -10.32 20.86 5.72
C GLU A 225 -9.58 20.56 7.03
N HIS A 226 -10.30 20.59 8.16
CA HIS A 226 -9.75 20.26 9.47
C HIS A 226 -9.18 18.84 9.56
N ASP A 227 -9.86 17.86 8.96
CA ASP A 227 -9.40 16.47 8.93
C ASP A 227 -8.17 16.30 8.03
N ARG A 228 -8.08 17.06 6.93
CA ARG A 228 -6.87 17.11 6.10
C ARG A 228 -5.68 17.73 6.83
N GLU A 229 -5.90 18.76 7.65
CA GLU A 229 -4.84 19.32 8.48
C GLU A 229 -4.35 18.31 9.53
N ARG A 230 -5.28 17.62 10.21
CA ARG A 230 -4.94 16.54 11.16
C ARG A 230 -4.15 15.43 10.47
N LEU A 231 -4.55 15.02 9.26
CA LEU A 231 -3.82 14.02 8.47
C LEU A 231 -2.40 14.49 8.13
N ALA A 232 -2.24 15.74 7.68
CA ALA A 232 -0.94 16.31 7.34
C ALA A 232 0.00 16.34 8.56
N GLU A 233 -0.52 16.74 9.72
CA GLU A 233 0.21 16.77 10.98
C GLU A 233 0.59 15.36 11.44
N ALA A 234 -0.35 14.41 11.43
CA ALA A 234 -0.10 13.03 11.82
C ALA A 234 0.97 12.35 10.94
N LEU A 235 0.90 12.53 9.61
CA LEU A 235 1.91 12.00 8.68
C LEU A 235 3.29 12.60 8.97
N GLN A 236 3.35 13.91 9.26
CA GLN A 236 4.61 14.58 9.58
C GLN A 236 5.18 14.10 10.93
N GLN A 237 4.35 14.03 11.97
CA GLN A 237 4.75 13.63 13.32
C GLN A 237 5.16 12.17 13.42
N SER A 238 4.54 11.29 12.63
CA SER A 238 4.90 9.86 12.60
C SER A 238 6.34 9.62 12.15
N GLY A 239 6.92 10.50 11.32
CA GLY A 239 8.24 10.28 10.71
C GLY A 239 8.30 9.10 9.73
N LEU A 240 7.21 8.34 9.54
CA LEU A 240 7.17 7.11 8.74
C LEU A 240 7.59 7.35 7.29
N LEU A 241 7.01 8.36 6.63
CA LEU A 241 7.32 8.64 5.23
C LEU A 241 8.78 9.07 5.05
N GLU A 242 9.34 9.81 6.01
CA GLU A 242 10.75 10.20 5.98
C GLU A 242 11.67 8.98 6.15
N ARG A 243 11.31 8.08 7.09
CA ARG A 243 12.00 6.81 7.29
C ARG A 243 11.96 5.94 6.03
N LEU A 244 10.81 5.82 5.38
CA LEU A 244 10.66 5.11 4.12
C LEU A 244 11.53 5.72 3.01
N ARG A 245 11.56 7.04 2.88
CA ARG A 245 12.44 7.72 1.92
C ARG A 245 13.90 7.33 2.14
N GLN A 246 14.38 7.34 3.39
CA GLN A 246 15.76 6.99 3.71
C GLN A 246 16.09 5.54 3.34
N LEU A 247 15.20 4.60 3.66
CA LEU A 247 15.37 3.20 3.29
C LEU A 247 15.39 3.02 1.76
N GLN A 248 14.48 3.70 1.05
CA GLN A 248 14.39 3.65 -0.41
C GLN A 248 15.60 4.25 -1.12
N VAL A 249 16.23 5.29 -0.56
CA VAL A 249 17.44 5.90 -1.12
C VAL A 249 18.66 5.02 -0.83
N ARG A 250 18.77 4.50 0.39
CA ARG A 250 19.90 3.66 0.80
C ARG A 250 19.96 2.34 0.06
N GLY A 251 18.82 1.70 -0.17
CA GLY A 251 18.76 0.41 -0.84
C GLY A 251 18.72 0.47 -2.37
N ASP A 252 18.67 1.65 -2.97
CA ASP A 252 18.77 1.82 -4.44
C ASP A 252 19.79 2.91 -4.79
N PRO A 253 21.08 2.71 -4.47
CA PRO A 253 22.13 3.63 -4.87
C PRO A 253 22.41 3.51 -6.38
N ASP A 254 22.65 4.65 -7.03
CA ASP A 254 23.12 4.76 -8.40
C ASP A 254 22.32 3.92 -9.42
N ARG A 255 22.86 2.75 -9.80
CA ARG A 255 22.30 1.85 -10.81
C ARG A 255 21.91 0.49 -10.24
N ALA A 256 21.60 0.37 -8.94
CA ALA A 256 21.34 -0.92 -8.28
C ALA A 256 20.30 -1.79 -9.02
N LEU A 257 19.24 -1.19 -9.58
CA LEU A 257 18.26 -1.90 -10.42
C LEU A 257 18.89 -2.66 -11.60
N PHE A 258 19.99 -2.17 -12.16
CA PHE A 258 20.70 -2.78 -13.28
C PHE A 258 21.88 -3.64 -12.83
N ASP A 259 22.64 -3.14 -11.86
CA ASP A 259 23.96 -3.68 -11.57
C ASP A 259 23.93 -4.69 -10.42
N ASN A 260 23.05 -4.50 -9.43
CA ASN A 260 22.96 -5.33 -8.22
C ASN A 260 21.51 -5.68 -7.85
N PRO A 261 20.73 -6.27 -8.78
CA PRO A 261 19.31 -6.55 -8.60
C PRO A 261 19.00 -7.58 -7.50
N SER A 262 19.99 -8.41 -7.13
CA SER A 262 19.88 -9.44 -6.10
C SER A 262 20.23 -8.95 -4.70
N ASP A 263 20.55 -7.67 -4.54
CA ASP A 263 20.86 -7.08 -3.25
C ASP A 263 19.60 -7.04 -2.35
N ALA A 264 19.76 -7.45 -1.08
CA ALA A 264 18.63 -7.55 -0.15
C ALA A 264 18.05 -6.18 0.24
N GLN A 265 18.88 -5.13 0.29
CA GLN A 265 18.42 -3.77 0.57
C GLN A 265 17.67 -3.19 -0.63
N PHE A 266 18.08 -3.54 -1.85
CA PHE A 266 17.32 -3.26 -3.05
C PHE A 266 15.97 -3.99 -3.05
N GLY A 267 15.95 -5.28 -2.70
CA GLY A 267 14.73 -6.06 -2.51
C GLY A 267 13.75 -5.40 -1.53
N LEU A 268 14.23 -4.99 -0.35
CA LEU A 268 13.44 -4.24 0.63
C LEU A 268 12.92 -2.92 0.04
N THR A 269 13.78 -2.17 -0.64
CA THR A 269 13.39 -0.91 -1.28
C THR A 269 12.25 -1.10 -2.26
N MET A 270 12.28 -2.16 -3.07
CA MET A 270 11.22 -2.48 -4.02
C MET A 270 9.93 -2.92 -3.32
N THR A 271 10.01 -3.61 -2.17
CA THR A 271 8.86 -3.87 -1.30
C THR A 271 8.25 -2.56 -0.78
N LEU A 272 9.05 -1.67 -0.21
CA LEU A 272 8.58 -0.39 0.37
C LEU A 272 8.05 0.62 -0.65
N ARG A 273 8.38 0.46 -1.94
CA ARG A 273 7.82 1.26 -3.04
C ARG A 273 6.44 0.78 -3.50
N ASP A 274 6.06 -0.45 -3.13
CA ASP A 274 4.82 -1.10 -3.57
C ASP A 274 3.90 -1.51 -2.40
N CYS A 275 4.26 -1.20 -1.16
CA CYS A 275 3.39 -1.34 0.00
C CYS A 275 2.17 -0.41 -0.06
N SER A 276 1.16 -0.71 0.75
CA SER A 276 0.04 0.18 1.05
C SER A 276 0.24 0.81 2.42
N CYS A 277 -0.14 2.08 2.55
CA CYS A 277 -0.18 2.83 3.80
C CYS A 277 -1.64 3.05 4.16
N PHE A 278 -2.05 2.52 5.31
CA PHE A 278 -3.35 2.70 5.91
C PHE A 278 -3.29 3.78 6.98
N VAL A 279 -4.25 4.68 6.94
CA VAL A 279 -4.49 5.67 7.99
C VAL A 279 -5.87 5.39 8.57
N ARG A 280 -5.95 5.20 9.89
CA ARG A 280 -7.20 5.22 10.66
C ARG A 280 -7.13 6.42 11.59
N MET A 281 -7.92 7.45 11.29
CA MET A 281 -8.02 8.66 12.10
C MET A 281 -9.29 8.58 12.96
N PRO A 282 -9.16 8.45 14.30
CA PRO A 282 -10.31 8.36 15.18
C PRO A 282 -11.18 9.62 15.09
N LYS A 283 -12.49 9.42 15.25
CA LYS A 283 -13.45 10.53 15.41
C LYS A 283 -13.25 11.28 16.72
N ASP A 284 -12.81 10.60 17.78
CA ASP A 284 -12.26 11.28 18.95
C ASP A 284 -10.99 12.03 18.57
N LYS A 285 -11.04 13.35 18.66
CA LYS A 285 -9.96 14.24 18.23
C LYS A 285 -8.71 14.14 19.10
N ASN A 286 -8.84 13.61 20.31
CA ASN A 286 -7.73 13.45 21.25
C ASN A 286 -6.99 12.12 21.08
N ALA A 287 -7.59 11.16 20.39
CA ALA A 287 -6.98 9.86 20.14
C ALA A 287 -5.94 9.94 19.00
N PRO A 288 -4.83 9.19 19.10
CA PRO A 288 -3.77 9.23 18.11
C PRO A 288 -4.24 8.65 16.77
N VAL A 289 -3.76 9.25 15.68
CA VAL A 289 -3.97 8.73 14.32
C VAL A 289 -3.08 7.51 14.11
N LEU A 290 -3.66 6.41 13.67
CA LEU A 290 -2.93 5.18 13.36
C LEU A 290 -2.45 5.22 11.91
N ILE A 291 -1.15 5.01 11.68
CA ILE A 291 -0.54 5.00 10.35
C ILE A 291 0.31 3.75 10.22
N LYS A 292 -0.12 2.80 9.39
CA LYS A 292 0.53 1.49 9.26
C LYS A 292 0.71 1.05 7.81
N LEU A 293 1.80 0.34 7.55
CA LEU A 293 2.10 -0.27 6.27
C LEU A 293 1.59 -1.70 6.21
N ALA A 294 0.94 -2.05 5.10
CA ALA A 294 0.61 -3.42 4.72
C ALA A 294 1.21 -3.74 3.34
N ASP A 295 0.98 -4.96 2.84
CA ASP A 295 1.53 -5.44 1.56
C ASP A 295 3.07 -5.37 1.48
N VAL A 296 3.73 -5.54 2.62
CA VAL A 296 5.20 -5.53 2.78
C VAL A 296 5.83 -6.91 2.53
N ASP A 297 5.20 -7.73 1.71
CA ASP A 297 5.70 -9.06 1.36
C ASP A 297 7.05 -8.98 0.64
N LYS A 298 7.90 -9.99 0.87
CA LYS A 298 9.09 -10.23 0.07
C LYS A 298 8.70 -10.35 -1.40
N LYS A 299 9.28 -9.50 -2.26
CA LYS A 299 9.11 -9.63 -3.71
C LYS A 299 10.11 -10.66 -4.23
N ASN A 300 9.71 -11.51 -5.17
CA ASN A 300 10.66 -12.30 -5.95
C ASN A 300 11.32 -11.36 -6.97
N TRP A 301 12.44 -10.75 -6.59
CA TRP A 301 13.09 -9.70 -7.37
C TRP A 301 13.84 -10.27 -8.56
N GLU A 302 14.44 -11.46 -8.45
CA GLU A 302 15.12 -12.13 -9.57
C GLU A 302 14.14 -12.36 -10.74
N ALA A 303 12.94 -12.85 -10.44
CA ALA A 303 11.91 -13.06 -11.45
C ALA A 303 11.28 -11.76 -11.99
N LYS A 304 11.41 -10.64 -11.26
CA LYS A 304 10.80 -9.34 -11.63
C LYS A 304 11.78 -8.32 -12.17
N GLN A 305 13.07 -8.60 -12.11
CA GLN A 305 14.12 -7.66 -12.47
C GLN A 305 13.95 -7.16 -13.90
N THR A 306 13.88 -8.06 -14.89
CA THR A 306 13.73 -7.69 -16.31
C THR A 306 12.51 -6.81 -16.52
N TYR A 307 11.37 -7.19 -15.94
CA TYR A 307 10.16 -6.38 -16.00
C TYR A 307 10.35 -4.97 -15.39
N TRP A 308 11.08 -4.83 -14.28
CA TRP A 308 11.35 -3.53 -13.67
C TRP A 308 12.32 -2.68 -14.49
N GLN A 309 13.34 -3.30 -15.08
CA GLN A 309 14.30 -2.66 -15.98
C GLN A 309 13.60 -2.17 -17.25
N ASP A 310 12.84 -3.03 -17.92
CA ASP A 310 12.08 -2.68 -19.12
C ASP A 310 11.05 -1.58 -18.82
N SER A 311 10.35 -1.70 -17.70
CA SER A 311 9.43 -0.65 -17.25
C SER A 311 10.15 0.66 -17.01
N HIS A 312 11.39 0.67 -16.53
CA HIS A 312 12.15 1.89 -16.31
C HIS A 312 12.67 2.48 -17.63
N ASN A 313 13.30 1.66 -18.47
CA ASN A 313 13.78 2.05 -19.80
C ASN A 313 12.63 2.64 -20.63
N ASN A 314 11.46 2.01 -20.63
CA ASN A 314 10.28 2.56 -21.31
C ASN A 314 9.92 3.99 -20.85
N LEU A 315 10.05 4.30 -19.56
CA LEU A 315 9.77 5.64 -19.04
C LEU A 315 10.83 6.66 -19.49
N VAL A 316 12.07 6.22 -19.65
CA VAL A 316 13.18 7.06 -20.13
C VAL A 316 13.07 7.28 -21.63
N ASP A 317 13.05 6.20 -22.40
CA ASP A 317 13.17 6.20 -23.86
C ASP A 317 11.98 6.87 -24.55
N ASN A 318 10.79 6.82 -23.92
CA ASN A 318 9.58 7.43 -24.45
C ASN A 318 9.25 8.80 -23.83
N GLY A 319 10.22 9.45 -23.18
CA GLY A 319 10.09 10.84 -22.76
C GLY A 319 9.15 11.09 -21.57
N TRP A 320 8.71 10.05 -20.85
CA TRP A 320 7.75 10.19 -19.73
C TRP A 320 8.32 10.97 -18.55
N TYR A 321 9.63 10.93 -18.34
CA TYR A 321 10.32 11.73 -17.33
C TYR A 321 10.46 13.20 -17.73
N THR A 322 10.71 13.47 -19.01
CA THR A 322 10.98 14.80 -19.57
C THR A 322 9.71 15.53 -20.02
N GLY A 323 8.58 14.81 -20.11
CA GLY A 323 7.32 15.36 -20.59
C GLY A 323 7.28 15.53 -22.11
N GLU A 324 8.08 14.73 -22.82
CA GLU A 324 8.24 14.79 -24.28
C GLU A 324 7.35 13.76 -25.00
N GLU A 325 6.63 12.92 -24.25
CA GLU A 325 5.67 11.99 -24.83
C GLU A 325 4.58 12.73 -25.65
N GLN A 326 3.98 12.04 -26.62
CA GLN A 326 2.93 12.60 -27.48
C GLN A 326 1.64 11.77 -27.42
N PRO A 327 0.48 12.38 -27.11
CA PRO A 327 0.33 13.75 -26.59
C PRO A 327 0.90 13.86 -25.17
N ARG A 328 1.45 15.02 -24.82
CA ARG A 328 1.98 15.31 -23.48
C ARG A 328 0.87 15.25 -22.45
N LEU A 329 1.07 14.49 -21.37
CA LEU A 329 0.13 14.45 -20.25
C LEU A 329 0.53 15.40 -19.13
N GLU A 330 -0.39 16.26 -18.71
CA GLU A 330 -0.12 17.15 -17.60
C GLU A 330 -0.05 16.39 -16.27
N THR A 331 0.90 16.78 -15.41
CA THR A 331 1.02 16.24 -14.06
C THR A 331 1.16 17.36 -13.04
N ASN A 332 0.86 17.05 -11.77
CA ASN A 332 1.12 17.96 -10.65
C ASN A 332 2.44 17.58 -9.95
N CYS A 333 3.46 17.21 -10.73
CA CYS A 333 4.74 16.78 -10.18
C CYS A 333 5.49 17.95 -9.54
N ILE A 334 6.09 17.71 -8.37
CA ILE A 334 6.89 18.72 -7.66
C ILE A 334 8.08 19.22 -8.49
N PHE A 335 8.78 18.36 -9.23
CA PHE A 335 9.87 18.80 -10.10
C PHE A 335 9.42 19.71 -11.25
N GLU A 336 8.20 19.53 -11.74
CA GLU A 336 7.63 20.40 -12.76
C GLU A 336 7.32 21.77 -12.14
N LEU A 337 6.75 21.79 -10.93
CA LEU A 337 6.53 23.01 -10.15
C LEU A 337 7.83 23.75 -9.84
N ASP A 338 8.87 23.06 -9.39
CA ASP A 338 10.17 23.67 -9.07
C ASP A 338 10.84 24.25 -10.31
N ARG A 339 10.75 23.56 -11.45
CA ARG A 339 11.25 24.08 -12.72
C ARG A 339 10.48 25.33 -13.16
N LEU A 340 9.15 25.34 -13.05
CA LEU A 340 8.34 26.52 -13.35
C LEU A 340 8.70 27.71 -12.45
N ARG A 341 8.97 27.47 -11.17
CA ARG A 341 9.43 28.48 -10.21
C ARG A 341 10.79 29.05 -10.57
N ALA A 342 11.74 28.20 -10.97
CA ALA A 342 13.07 28.65 -11.39
C ALA A 342 13.04 29.56 -12.63
N HIS A 343 11.99 29.46 -13.46
CA HIS A 343 11.80 30.27 -14.66
C HIS A 343 10.91 31.52 -14.47
N HIS A 344 10.28 31.73 -13.30
CA HIS A 344 9.40 32.87 -13.03
C HIS A 344 9.76 33.64 -11.74
N ASP A 345 10.15 34.89 -11.92
CA ASP A 345 10.50 35.84 -10.86
C ASP A 345 9.25 36.45 -10.17
N HIS A 346 9.24 36.44 -8.82
CA HIS A 346 8.47 37.26 -7.87
C HIS A 346 6.92 37.30 -7.78
N SER A 347 6.12 36.47 -8.46
CA SER A 347 4.65 36.44 -8.18
C SER A 347 4.12 35.06 -7.77
N ARG A 348 4.14 34.82 -6.46
CA ARG A 348 3.58 33.61 -5.80
C ARG A 348 2.08 33.37 -6.12
N ASP A 349 1.36 34.37 -6.61
CA ASP A 349 -0.11 34.35 -6.73
C ASP A 349 -0.66 33.69 -8.01
N LYS A 350 0.08 33.69 -9.13
CA LYS A 350 -0.42 33.09 -10.40
C LYS A 350 -0.16 31.58 -10.51
N LEU A 351 0.98 31.11 -10.00
CA LEU A 351 1.33 29.69 -9.96
C LEU A 351 0.45 28.92 -8.95
N PHE A 352 0.09 29.58 -7.84
CA PHE A 352 -0.89 29.10 -6.87
C PHE A 352 -2.23 28.80 -7.54
N ALA A 353 -2.75 29.73 -8.34
CA ALA A 353 -3.99 29.53 -9.08
C ALA A 353 -3.88 28.40 -10.13
N ALA A 354 -2.75 28.23 -10.84
CA ALA A 354 -2.60 27.17 -11.83
C ALA A 354 -2.50 25.76 -11.22
N PHE A 355 -1.85 25.62 -10.06
CA PHE A 355 -1.74 24.34 -9.34
C PHE A 355 -3.03 23.97 -8.59
N LEU A 356 -3.78 24.98 -8.10
CA LEU A 356 -5.07 24.81 -7.42
C LEU A 356 -6.27 24.72 -8.38
N ALA A 357 -6.29 25.47 -9.49
CA ALA A 357 -7.40 25.45 -10.46
C ALA A 357 -7.53 24.11 -11.22
N ARG A 358 -6.59 23.19 -11.02
CA ARG A 358 -6.55 21.83 -11.56
C ARG A 358 -6.90 20.76 -10.51
N ALA A 359 -7.28 21.15 -9.29
CA ALA A 359 -8.06 20.29 -8.42
C ALA A 359 -9.47 20.12 -9.04
N PRO A 360 -10.09 18.92 -8.95
CA PRO A 360 -11.46 18.76 -9.40
C PRO A 360 -12.32 19.80 -8.67
N LYS A 361 -13.01 20.63 -9.44
CA LYS A 361 -14.04 21.50 -8.88
C LYS A 361 -15.21 20.61 -8.51
N ASP A 362 -15.58 20.61 -7.24
CA ASP A 362 -16.79 19.95 -6.78
C ASP A 362 -18.00 20.47 -7.59
N GLU A 363 -18.81 19.54 -8.10
CA GLU A 363 -20.20 19.82 -8.49
C GLU A 363 -21.07 19.98 -7.25
#